data_AF-A0A7J2PQZ9-F1
#
_entry.id   AF-A0A7J2PQZ9-F1
#
_cell.length_a   1.000
_cell.length_b   1.000
_cell.length_c   1.000
_cell.angle_alpha   90.00
_cell.angle_beta   90.00
_cell.angle_gamma   90.00
#
_symmetry.space_group_name_H-M   'P 1'
#
loop_
_entity.id
_entity.type
_entity.pdbx_description
1 polymer ?
#
loop_
_entity_poly.entity_id
_entity_poly.type
_entity_poly.pdbx_seq_one_letter_code
_entity_poly.pdbx_strand_id
1 'polypeptide(L)'
;MLILSDGKYGDRAAKVIKKKFPETRLITLEERNPAELIDDVELGEEVEDFIIGADLLIIYIRHPDVVAELCERKKPTILAVDFGEGFLRQQKETNSKVVMPTSMCSIPISTGIKEIDEYHKKFGYPLFEVKLDHSEGVVPIISEIKTIVESPCGATNLSLDHIRGKTLTPETITSFGLNVRYECREPVSILLSHKDMADSSALSQMLSLLDALEKAAPSHFLPGTPMGEYTAKRREEYKTPNSTSALFDEIE
;
A
#
# COMPACT_ATOMS: atom_id res chain seq x y z
N MET A 1 9.93 -11.62 -11.20
CA MET A 1 8.63 -11.29 -10.56
C MET A 1 7.59 -11.17 -11.65
N LEU A 2 6.39 -11.73 -11.42
CA LEU A 2 5.29 -11.66 -12.35
C LEU A 2 4.10 -10.96 -11.69
N ILE A 3 3.55 -9.96 -12.37
CA ILE A 3 2.33 -9.28 -11.98
C ILE A 3 1.21 -9.76 -12.90
N LEU A 4 0.14 -10.29 -12.32
CA LEU A 4 -1.05 -10.76 -13.03
C LEU A 4 -2.19 -9.80 -12.76
N SER A 5 -2.88 -9.36 -13.80
CA SER A 5 -3.93 -8.34 -13.73
C SER A 5 -5.10 -8.72 -14.62
N ASP A 6 -6.32 -8.33 -14.24
CA ASP A 6 -7.52 -8.40 -15.08
C ASP A 6 -7.77 -7.10 -15.88
N GLY A 7 -6.80 -6.19 -15.88
CA GLY A 7 -6.86 -4.91 -16.58
C GLY A 7 -7.44 -3.74 -15.77
N LYS A 8 -8.05 -3.96 -14.59
CA LYS A 8 -8.52 -2.83 -13.75
C LYS A 8 -7.44 -2.21 -12.90
N TYR A 9 -6.56 -3.04 -12.34
CA TYR A 9 -5.52 -2.62 -11.40
C TYR A 9 -4.17 -3.23 -11.77
N GLY A 10 -3.09 -2.69 -11.21
CA GLY A 10 -1.73 -3.24 -11.38
C GLY A 10 -0.91 -2.60 -12.51
N ASP A 11 -1.52 -1.86 -13.44
CA ASP A 11 -0.81 -1.17 -14.54
C ASP A 11 0.25 -0.17 -14.02
N ARG A 12 -0.16 0.69 -13.09
CA ARG A 12 0.69 1.70 -12.45
C ARG A 12 1.69 1.03 -11.52
N ALA A 13 1.26 -0.02 -10.81
CA ALA A 13 2.14 -0.78 -9.94
C ALA A 13 3.29 -1.44 -10.71
N ALA A 14 2.99 -2.08 -11.85
CA ALA A 14 4.00 -2.68 -12.71
C ALA A 14 5.04 -1.66 -13.19
N LYS A 15 4.60 -0.46 -13.63
CA LYS A 15 5.51 0.61 -14.06
C LYS A 15 6.45 1.08 -12.95
N VAL A 16 5.96 1.17 -11.72
CA VAL A 16 6.74 1.61 -10.55
C VAL A 16 7.67 0.50 -10.07
N ILE A 17 7.15 -0.71 -9.90
CA ILE A 17 7.91 -1.89 -9.48
C ILE A 17 9.07 -2.17 -10.43
N LYS A 18 8.84 -2.06 -11.75
CA LYS A 18 9.88 -2.28 -12.77
C LYS A 18 11.08 -1.34 -12.66
N LYS A 19 10.92 -0.14 -12.06
CA LYS A 19 12.05 0.77 -11.82
C LYS A 19 13.06 0.20 -10.82
N LYS A 20 12.62 -0.64 -9.88
CA LYS A 20 13.46 -1.27 -8.85
C LYS A 20 13.72 -2.76 -9.10
N PHE A 21 12.83 -3.42 -9.85
CA PHE A 21 12.94 -4.81 -10.27
C PHE A 21 12.76 -4.90 -11.79
N PRO A 22 13.82 -4.68 -12.59
CA PRO A 22 13.73 -4.58 -14.06
C PRO A 22 13.12 -5.80 -14.76
N GLU A 23 13.33 -6.99 -14.21
CA GLU A 23 12.80 -8.27 -14.69
C GLU A 23 11.31 -8.48 -14.39
N THR A 24 10.64 -7.48 -13.84
CA THR A 24 9.20 -7.55 -13.58
C THR A 24 8.42 -7.53 -14.89
N ARG A 25 7.55 -8.53 -15.06
CA ARG A 25 6.60 -8.62 -16.18
C ARG A 25 5.18 -8.41 -15.69
N LEU A 26 4.36 -7.78 -16.53
CA LEU A 26 2.92 -7.65 -16.34
C LEU A 26 2.25 -8.49 -17.42
N ILE A 27 1.35 -9.38 -17.00
CA ILE A 27 0.44 -10.11 -17.89
C ILE A 27 -0.98 -9.68 -17.52
N THR A 28 -1.74 -9.29 -18.55
CA THR A 28 -3.14 -8.96 -18.42
C THR A 28 -3.97 -10.12 -18.94
N LEU A 29 -4.73 -10.75 -18.06
CA LEU A 29 -5.73 -11.75 -18.39
C LEU A 29 -7.05 -11.06 -18.71
N GLU A 30 -7.93 -11.78 -19.40
CA GLU A 30 -9.28 -11.32 -19.69
C GLU A 30 -10.06 -11.09 -18.39
N GLU A 31 -10.76 -9.95 -18.31
CA GLU A 31 -11.63 -9.65 -17.18
C GLU A 31 -12.81 -10.62 -17.18
N ARG A 32 -12.98 -11.35 -16.07
CA ARG A 32 -14.14 -12.21 -15.84
C ARG A 32 -15.03 -11.60 -14.77
N ASN A 33 -16.33 -11.87 -14.85
CA ASN A 33 -17.29 -11.41 -13.87
C ASN A 33 -17.04 -12.11 -12.53
N PRO A 34 -16.72 -11.40 -11.44
CA PRO A 34 -16.40 -12.04 -10.15
C PRO A 34 -17.54 -12.82 -9.50
N ALA A 35 -18.79 -12.67 -9.99
CA ALA A 35 -19.96 -13.40 -9.50
C ALA A 35 -20.20 -14.73 -10.24
N GLU A 36 -19.47 -15.00 -11.32
CA GLU A 36 -19.54 -16.27 -12.05
C GLU A 36 -18.68 -17.33 -11.35
N LEU A 37 -19.17 -18.57 -11.33
CA LEU A 37 -18.38 -19.72 -10.91
C LEU A 37 -17.73 -20.33 -12.14
N ILE A 38 -16.44 -20.62 -12.04
CA ILE A 38 -15.65 -21.15 -13.14
C ILE A 38 -15.09 -22.50 -12.72
N ASP A 39 -15.57 -23.55 -13.40
CA ASP A 39 -15.11 -24.92 -13.12
C ASP A 39 -13.67 -25.14 -13.59
N ASP A 40 -13.32 -24.68 -14.80
CA ASP A 40 -11.98 -24.82 -15.38
C ASP A 40 -11.38 -23.45 -15.77
N VAL A 41 -10.26 -23.11 -15.13
CA VAL A 41 -9.52 -21.87 -15.42
C VAL A 41 -8.37 -22.17 -16.39
N GLU A 42 -8.61 -21.91 -17.68
CA GLU A 42 -7.55 -21.94 -18.68
C GLU A 42 -6.76 -20.61 -18.71
N LEU A 43 -5.47 -20.67 -18.39
CA LEU A 43 -4.56 -19.52 -18.40
C LEU A 43 -3.76 -19.38 -19.71
N GLY A 44 -3.59 -20.49 -20.44
CA GLY A 44 -2.74 -20.59 -21.65
C GLY A 44 -1.28 -20.90 -21.34
N GLU A 45 -0.61 -21.62 -22.26
CA GLU A 45 0.77 -22.12 -22.07
C GLU A 45 1.78 -21.00 -21.79
N GLU A 46 1.67 -19.87 -22.49
CA GLU A 46 2.58 -18.74 -22.30
C GLU A 46 2.51 -18.17 -20.87
N VAL A 47 1.32 -18.09 -20.28
CA VAL A 47 1.13 -17.60 -18.91
C VAL A 47 1.73 -18.57 -17.91
N GLU A 48 1.56 -19.87 -18.14
CA GLU A 48 2.13 -20.93 -17.30
C GLU A 48 3.67 -20.89 -17.31
N ASP A 49 4.30 -20.73 -18.48
CA ASP A 49 5.74 -20.60 -18.59
C ASP A 49 6.28 -19.42 -17.76
N PHE A 50 5.57 -18.29 -17.78
CA PHE A 50 5.92 -17.13 -16.97
C PHE A 50 5.73 -17.37 -15.47
N ILE A 51 4.68 -18.10 -15.07
CA ILE A 51 4.47 -18.46 -13.67
C ILE A 51 5.59 -19.38 -13.19
N ILE A 52 5.98 -20.39 -13.98
CA ILE A 52 7.07 -21.32 -13.66
C ILE A 52 8.38 -20.55 -13.47
N GLY A 53 8.67 -19.59 -14.35
CA GLY A 53 9.88 -18.76 -14.26
C GLY A 53 9.85 -17.68 -13.17
N ALA A 54 8.72 -17.41 -12.52
CA ALA A 54 8.60 -16.35 -11.54
C ALA A 54 9.01 -16.79 -10.12
N ASP A 55 9.78 -15.94 -9.44
CA ASP A 55 10.11 -16.11 -8.01
C ASP A 55 8.98 -15.61 -7.08
N LEU A 56 8.21 -14.64 -7.54
CA LEU A 56 7.15 -13.97 -6.80
C LEU A 56 6.02 -13.60 -7.75
N LEU A 57 4.78 -13.93 -7.36
CA LEU A 57 3.55 -13.51 -8.01
C LEU A 57 2.92 -12.34 -7.25
N ILE A 58 2.49 -11.30 -7.96
CA ILE A 58 1.63 -10.24 -7.42
C ILE A 58 0.33 -10.24 -8.22
N ILE A 59 -0.78 -10.55 -7.56
CA ILE A 59 -2.05 -10.81 -8.23
C ILE A 59 -3.02 -9.66 -7.98
N TYR A 60 -3.36 -8.93 -9.04
CA TYR A 60 -4.38 -7.88 -9.10
C TYR A 60 -5.70 -8.36 -9.73
N ILE A 61 -5.84 -9.67 -9.95
CA ILE A 61 -7.06 -10.29 -10.47
C ILE A 61 -8.14 -10.29 -9.39
N ARG A 62 -9.38 -9.94 -9.76
CA ARG A 62 -10.52 -9.86 -8.83
C ARG A 62 -11.41 -11.10 -8.80
N HIS A 63 -11.18 -12.07 -9.68
CA HIS A 63 -11.99 -13.29 -9.73
C HIS A 63 -11.42 -14.36 -8.77
N PRO A 64 -12.16 -14.82 -7.75
CA PRO A 64 -11.64 -15.74 -6.73
C PRO A 64 -11.16 -17.08 -7.32
N ASP A 65 -11.90 -17.68 -8.26
CA ASP A 65 -11.52 -18.97 -8.87
C ASP A 65 -10.20 -18.89 -9.64
N VAL A 66 -10.00 -17.82 -10.41
CA VAL A 66 -8.73 -17.58 -11.12
C VAL A 66 -7.57 -17.40 -10.13
N VAL A 67 -7.81 -16.70 -9.02
CA VAL A 67 -6.80 -16.54 -7.97
C VAL A 67 -6.47 -17.86 -7.28
N ALA A 68 -7.49 -18.70 -7.03
CA ALA A 68 -7.31 -20.01 -6.43
C ALA A 68 -6.45 -20.91 -7.33
N GLU A 69 -6.77 -20.99 -8.62
CA GLU A 69 -5.99 -21.73 -9.62
C GLU A 69 -4.51 -21.30 -9.64
N LEU A 70 -4.27 -19.99 -9.64
CA LEU A 70 -2.91 -19.43 -9.61
C LEU A 70 -2.15 -19.81 -8.33
N CYS A 71 -2.83 -19.87 -7.18
CA CYS A 71 -2.24 -20.22 -5.91
C CYS A 71 -1.79 -21.70 -5.85
N GLU A 72 -2.40 -22.59 -6.63
CA GLU A 72 -2.04 -24.02 -6.69
C GLU A 72 -0.60 -24.26 -7.18
N ARG A 73 0.00 -23.31 -7.90
CA ARG A 73 1.39 -23.39 -8.37
C ARG A 73 2.43 -23.24 -7.24
N LYS A 74 1.99 -23.01 -6.00
CA LYS A 74 2.82 -22.94 -4.77
C LYS A 74 3.99 -21.95 -4.83
N LYS A 75 3.83 -20.91 -5.64
CA LYS A 75 4.76 -19.77 -5.70
C LYS A 75 4.52 -18.84 -4.52
N PRO A 76 5.56 -18.14 -4.03
CA PRO A 76 5.35 -16.97 -3.18
C PRO A 76 4.40 -15.99 -3.87
N THR A 77 3.33 -15.59 -3.17
CA THR A 77 2.23 -14.83 -3.79
C THR A 77 1.76 -13.72 -2.87
N ILE A 78 1.66 -12.51 -3.40
CA ILE A 78 0.96 -11.38 -2.78
C ILE A 78 -0.36 -11.18 -3.51
N LEU A 79 -1.47 -11.38 -2.81
CA LEU A 79 -2.80 -11.03 -3.29
C LEU A 79 -3.03 -9.54 -3.04
N ALA A 80 -3.07 -8.75 -4.12
CA ALA A 80 -3.25 -7.29 -4.03
C ALA A 80 -4.72 -6.87 -3.89
N VAL A 81 -5.64 -7.84 -3.93
CA VAL A 81 -7.06 -7.69 -3.68
C VAL A 81 -7.41 -8.47 -2.41
N ASP A 82 -8.16 -7.84 -1.51
CA ASP A 82 -8.65 -8.47 -0.29
C ASP A 82 -9.95 -9.26 -0.58
N PHE A 83 -9.87 -10.58 -0.44
CA PHE A 83 -10.99 -11.52 -0.59
C PHE A 83 -11.57 -11.97 0.76
N GLY A 84 -11.06 -11.42 1.88
CA GLY A 84 -11.43 -11.79 3.24
C GLY A 84 -10.64 -12.98 3.80
N GLU A 85 -10.57 -13.05 5.14
CA GLU A 85 -9.76 -14.03 5.86
C GLU A 85 -10.11 -15.49 5.55
N GLY A 86 -11.39 -15.76 5.27
CA GLY A 86 -11.87 -17.10 4.90
C GLY A 86 -11.21 -17.60 3.61
N PHE A 87 -11.13 -16.76 2.59
CA PHE A 87 -10.46 -17.08 1.33
C PHE A 87 -8.95 -17.26 1.55
N LEU A 88 -8.30 -16.34 2.28
CA LEU A 88 -6.87 -16.45 2.59
C LEU A 88 -6.54 -17.77 3.30
N ARG A 89 -7.38 -18.21 4.25
CA ARG A 89 -7.17 -19.48 4.95
C ARG A 89 -7.18 -20.66 3.98
N GLN A 90 -8.16 -20.70 3.08
CA GLN A 90 -8.25 -21.74 2.04
C GLN A 90 -7.00 -21.73 1.15
N GLN A 91 -6.58 -20.56 0.68
CA GLN A 91 -5.38 -20.47 -0.16
C GLN A 91 -4.10 -20.87 0.58
N LYS A 92 -4.02 -20.62 1.89
CA LYS A 92 -2.88 -21.04 2.72
C LYS A 92 -2.82 -22.55 2.98
N GLU A 93 -3.95 -23.25 2.95
CA GLU A 93 -3.99 -24.71 3.02
C GLU A 93 -3.33 -25.33 1.78
N THR A 94 -3.55 -24.73 0.61
CA THR A 94 -2.92 -25.14 -0.65
C THR A 94 -1.48 -24.64 -0.79
N ASN A 95 -1.25 -23.38 -0.43
CA ASN A 95 0.02 -22.67 -0.57
C ASN A 95 0.29 -21.77 0.63
N SER A 96 1.11 -22.26 1.58
CA SER A 96 1.47 -21.54 2.79
C SER A 96 2.24 -20.23 2.55
N LYS A 97 2.70 -19.98 1.32
CA LYS A 97 3.45 -18.78 0.92
C LYS A 97 2.58 -17.67 0.32
N VAL A 98 1.26 -17.73 0.56
CA VAL A 98 0.33 -16.68 0.16
C VAL A 98 0.18 -15.65 1.29
N VAL A 99 0.33 -14.37 0.94
CA VAL A 99 -0.03 -13.24 1.81
C VAL A 99 -1.09 -12.40 1.11
N MET A 100 -2.04 -11.88 1.90
CA MET A 100 -3.09 -11.00 1.43
C MET A 100 -3.19 -9.85 2.42
N PRO A 101 -2.47 -8.74 2.18
CA PRO A 101 -2.61 -7.57 3.01
C PRO A 101 -3.96 -6.88 2.78
N THR A 102 -4.39 -6.12 3.76
CA THR A 102 -5.54 -5.20 3.63
C THR A 102 -5.27 -4.10 2.60
N SER A 103 -4.01 -3.70 2.46
CA SER A 103 -3.53 -2.76 1.46
C SER A 103 -2.12 -3.15 1.04
N MET A 104 -1.78 -2.94 -0.23
CA MET A 104 -0.39 -3.14 -0.68
C MET A 104 0.61 -2.22 0.04
N CYS A 105 0.14 -1.15 0.70
CA CYS A 105 0.96 -0.28 1.55
C CYS A 105 0.97 -0.69 3.03
N SER A 106 0.21 -1.70 3.45
CA SER A 106 0.12 -2.16 4.85
C SER A 106 0.85 -3.48 5.10
N ILE A 107 1.52 -4.05 4.09
CA ILE A 107 2.22 -5.32 4.26
C ILE A 107 3.36 -5.17 5.29
N PRO A 108 3.42 -6.04 6.32
CA PRO A 108 4.50 -6.03 7.30
C PRO A 108 5.87 -6.27 6.67
N ILE A 109 6.92 -5.70 7.28
CA ILE A 109 8.31 -5.79 6.80
C ILE A 109 8.87 -7.23 6.80
N SER A 110 8.32 -8.13 7.63
CA SER A 110 8.75 -9.52 7.72
C SER A 110 7.54 -10.44 7.70
N THR A 111 7.37 -11.12 6.57
CA THR A 111 6.37 -12.17 6.35
C THR A 111 6.94 -13.57 6.60
N GLY A 112 8.26 -13.71 6.70
CA GLY A 112 8.96 -14.99 6.81
C GLY A 112 9.16 -15.69 5.46
N ILE A 113 8.75 -15.06 4.36
CA ILE A 113 8.89 -15.57 2.99
C ILE A 113 9.89 -14.66 2.28
N LYS A 114 11.07 -15.22 1.97
CA LYS A 114 12.24 -14.45 1.48
C LYS A 114 11.91 -13.55 0.29
N GLU A 115 11.20 -14.07 -0.71
CA GLU A 115 10.91 -13.35 -1.95
C GLU A 115 9.99 -12.16 -1.70
N ILE A 116 9.03 -12.34 -0.79
CA ILE A 116 8.10 -11.29 -0.35
C ILE A 116 8.87 -10.27 0.50
N ASP A 117 9.72 -10.70 1.41
CA ASP A 117 10.51 -9.80 2.26
C ASP A 117 11.51 -8.96 1.46
N GLU A 118 12.13 -9.52 0.40
CA GLU A 118 12.98 -8.75 -0.53
C GLU A 118 12.19 -7.69 -1.29
N TYR A 119 10.97 -7.99 -1.70
CA TYR A 119 10.05 -7.00 -2.26
C TYR A 119 9.75 -5.88 -1.24
N HIS A 120 9.53 -6.25 0.03
CA HIS A 120 9.20 -5.30 1.10
C HIS A 120 10.30 -4.33 1.48
N LYS A 121 11.57 -4.68 1.22
CA LYS A 121 12.68 -3.72 1.37
C LYS A 121 12.54 -2.50 0.45
N LYS A 122 11.71 -2.57 -0.59
CA LYS A 122 11.57 -1.53 -1.62
C LYS A 122 10.16 -0.99 -1.75
N PHE A 123 9.14 -1.82 -1.51
CA PHE A 123 7.72 -1.47 -1.63
C PHE A 123 6.90 -1.97 -0.45
N GLY A 124 5.93 -1.21 0.04
CA GLY A 124 5.10 -1.61 1.18
C GLY A 124 4.77 -0.43 2.06
N TYR A 125 4.84 -0.61 3.38
CA TYR A 125 4.71 0.49 4.35
C TYR A 125 5.77 1.57 4.09
N PRO A 126 5.38 2.77 3.61
CA PRO A 126 6.38 3.72 3.16
C PRO A 126 7.23 4.24 4.30
N LEU A 127 8.52 4.39 4.05
CA LEU A 127 9.51 4.88 5.00
C LEU A 127 10.32 5.99 4.35
N PHE A 128 10.59 7.05 5.11
CA PHE A 128 11.15 8.28 4.57
C PHE A 128 12.49 8.61 5.22
N GLU A 129 13.40 9.14 4.40
CA GLU A 129 14.57 9.89 4.83
C GLU A 129 14.35 11.35 4.44
N VAL A 130 14.42 12.25 5.44
CA VAL A 130 14.14 13.67 5.26
C VAL A 130 15.34 14.50 5.68
N LYS A 131 15.58 15.59 4.95
CA LYS A 131 16.47 16.66 5.37
C LYS A 131 15.70 17.97 5.42
N LEU A 132 16.02 18.73 6.45
CA LEU A 132 15.39 20.01 6.73
C LEU A 132 16.44 21.10 6.61
N ASP A 133 16.08 22.19 5.96
CA ASP A 133 16.88 23.41 5.90
C ASP A 133 16.38 24.40 6.95
N HIS A 134 17.30 24.87 7.77
CA HIS A 134 17.06 25.82 8.88
C HIS A 134 17.63 27.21 8.56
N SER A 135 18.05 27.46 7.31
CA SER A 135 18.70 28.71 6.89
C SER A 135 17.77 29.92 6.91
N GLU A 136 16.49 29.74 6.59
CA GLU A 136 15.49 30.82 6.50
C GLU A 136 14.36 30.66 7.53
N GLY A 137 14.53 31.30 8.69
CA GLY A 137 13.43 31.54 9.64
C GLY A 137 13.30 30.55 10.79
N VAL A 138 12.23 30.73 11.59
CA VAL A 138 11.93 29.91 12.78
C VAL A 138 11.40 28.52 12.40
N VAL A 139 10.78 28.38 11.23
CA VAL A 139 10.19 27.10 10.76
C VAL A 139 11.05 26.54 9.63
N PRO A 140 11.55 25.29 9.73
CA PRO A 140 12.41 24.73 8.70
C PRO A 140 11.68 24.43 7.39
N ILE A 141 12.43 24.43 6.30
CA ILE A 141 11.97 24.05 4.96
C ILE A 141 12.33 22.58 4.70
N ILE A 142 11.43 21.83 4.09
CA ILE A 142 11.67 20.43 3.73
C ILE A 142 12.50 20.37 2.44
N SER A 143 13.82 20.36 2.58
CA SER A 143 14.75 20.51 1.44
C SER A 143 14.89 19.23 0.61
N GLU A 144 14.99 18.07 1.26
CA GLU A 144 15.12 16.78 0.59
C GLU A 144 14.22 15.74 1.27
N ILE A 145 13.51 14.95 0.45
CA ILE A 145 12.72 13.81 0.92
C ILE A 145 12.94 12.64 -0.03
N LYS A 146 13.36 11.51 0.51
CA LYS A 146 13.58 10.25 -0.20
C LYS A 146 12.77 9.14 0.44
N THR A 147 12.22 8.26 -0.39
CA THR A 147 11.59 7.02 0.08
C THR A 147 12.62 5.91 0.19
N ILE A 148 12.78 5.36 1.39
CA ILE A 148 13.49 4.09 1.63
C ILE A 148 12.60 2.94 1.11
N VAL A 149 11.32 2.98 1.50
CA VAL A 149 10.24 2.11 1.03
C VAL A 149 9.14 3.01 0.49
N GLU A 150 8.57 2.68 -0.67
CA GLU A 150 7.49 3.48 -1.29
C GLU A 150 6.22 2.63 -1.53
N SER A 151 5.09 3.27 -1.79
CA SER A 151 3.90 2.55 -2.24
C SER A 151 4.13 1.95 -3.64
N PRO A 152 3.69 0.71 -3.90
CA PRO A 152 3.89 0.10 -5.22
C PRO A 152 3.12 0.82 -6.32
N CYS A 153 2.02 1.51 -6.01
CA CYS A 153 1.33 2.37 -6.97
C CYS A 153 2.07 3.70 -7.23
N GLY A 154 3.10 4.06 -6.45
CA GLY A 154 3.86 5.31 -6.61
C GLY A 154 3.13 6.57 -6.15
N ALA A 155 1.97 6.45 -5.49
CA ALA A 155 1.24 7.58 -4.91
C ALA A 155 2.10 8.36 -3.90
N THR A 156 2.98 7.64 -3.19
CA THR A 156 3.89 8.21 -2.20
C THR A 156 4.82 9.23 -2.84
N ASN A 157 5.56 8.82 -3.87
CA ASN A 157 6.58 9.66 -4.50
C ASN A 157 5.97 10.86 -5.23
N LEU A 158 4.82 10.68 -5.91
CA LEU A 158 4.11 11.82 -6.49
C LEU A 158 3.69 12.82 -5.40
N SER A 159 3.16 12.34 -4.28
CA SER A 159 2.71 13.21 -3.18
C SER A 159 3.88 13.94 -2.50
N LEU A 160 5.05 13.32 -2.42
CA LEU A 160 6.26 13.94 -1.88
C LEU A 160 6.75 15.12 -2.72
N ASP A 161 6.62 15.05 -4.04
CA ASP A 161 7.02 16.14 -4.93
C ASP A 161 6.21 17.43 -4.65
N HIS A 162 4.98 17.30 -4.13
CA HIS A 162 4.14 18.46 -3.75
C HIS A 162 4.55 19.14 -2.44
N ILE A 163 5.33 18.49 -1.58
CA ILE A 163 5.75 19.07 -0.29
C ILE A 163 7.24 19.41 -0.25
N ARG A 164 8.03 18.93 -1.20
CA ARG A 164 9.44 19.30 -1.33
C ARG A 164 9.57 20.81 -1.53
N GLY A 165 10.46 21.45 -0.76
CA GLY A 165 10.70 22.88 -0.78
C GLY A 165 9.66 23.72 -0.04
N LYS A 166 8.69 23.11 0.66
CA LYS A 166 7.71 23.82 1.49
C LYS A 166 8.14 23.87 2.95
N THR A 167 7.57 24.80 3.71
CA THR A 167 7.76 24.90 5.16
C THR A 167 7.12 23.74 5.90
N LEU A 168 7.76 23.32 7.00
CA LEU A 168 7.25 22.30 7.90
C LEU A 168 6.08 22.84 8.72
N THR A 169 4.86 22.67 8.20
CA THR A 169 3.62 23.07 8.88
C THR A 169 2.56 21.95 8.82
N PRO A 170 1.56 21.97 9.72
CA PRO A 170 0.44 21.03 9.69
C PRO A 170 -0.28 20.98 8.34
N GLU A 171 -0.41 22.13 7.66
CA GLU A 171 -1.06 22.25 6.35
C GLU A 171 -0.26 21.53 5.26
N THR A 172 1.07 21.66 5.28
CA THR A 172 1.94 20.93 4.35
C THR A 172 1.77 19.42 4.50
N ILE A 173 1.72 18.91 5.74
CA ILE A 173 1.53 17.48 5.99
C ILE A 173 0.11 17.01 5.66
N THR A 174 -0.90 17.84 5.93
CA THR A 174 -2.29 17.57 5.52
C THR A 174 -2.40 17.48 4.00
N SER A 175 -1.78 18.41 3.27
CA SER A 175 -1.74 18.40 1.81
C SER A 175 -1.08 17.12 1.27
N PHE A 176 0.00 16.64 1.90
CA PHE A 176 0.59 15.35 1.55
C PHE A 176 -0.43 14.20 1.68
N GLY A 177 -1.12 14.10 2.82
CA GLY A 177 -2.13 13.05 3.04
C GLY A 177 -3.27 13.08 2.02
N LEU A 178 -3.78 14.27 1.70
CA LEU A 178 -4.82 14.47 0.69
C LEU A 178 -4.34 14.07 -0.71
N ASN A 179 -3.10 14.40 -1.07
CA ASN A 179 -2.53 13.99 -2.36
C ASN A 179 -2.34 12.47 -2.43
N VAL A 180 -1.89 11.83 -1.33
CA VAL A 180 -1.79 10.36 -1.29
C VAL A 180 -3.16 9.73 -1.52
N ARG A 181 -4.22 10.27 -0.91
CA ARG A 181 -5.60 9.82 -1.13
C ARG A 181 -6.03 9.97 -2.59
N TYR A 182 -5.78 11.14 -3.16
CA TYR A 182 -6.14 11.47 -4.54
C TYR A 182 -5.42 10.56 -5.55
N GLU A 183 -4.15 10.26 -5.30
CA GLU A 183 -3.31 9.45 -6.18
C GLU A 183 -3.47 7.94 -5.98
N CYS A 184 -4.06 7.51 -4.87
CA CYS A 184 -4.23 6.10 -4.56
C CYS A 184 -5.23 5.45 -5.52
N ARG A 185 -4.85 4.30 -6.08
CA ARG A 185 -5.70 3.46 -6.96
C ARG A 185 -6.17 2.18 -6.28
N GLU A 186 -6.18 2.16 -4.96
CA GLU A 186 -6.75 1.05 -4.20
C GLU A 186 -8.27 0.99 -4.47
N PRO A 187 -8.84 -0.21 -4.71
CA PRO A 187 -10.27 -0.35 -4.94
C PRO A 187 -11.09 0.35 -3.86
N VAL A 188 -12.13 1.09 -4.29
CA VAL A 188 -13.02 1.80 -3.35
C VAL A 188 -13.71 0.82 -2.38
N SER A 189 -13.96 -0.42 -2.80
CA SER A 189 -14.47 -1.48 -1.92
C SER A 189 -13.52 -1.77 -0.75
N ILE A 190 -12.21 -1.72 -0.97
CA ILE A 190 -11.19 -1.86 0.08
C ILE A 190 -11.15 -0.58 0.95
N LEU A 191 -11.31 0.59 0.33
CA LEU A 191 -11.42 1.87 1.05
C LEU A 191 -12.63 1.92 1.99
N LEU A 192 -13.73 1.28 1.60
CA LEU A 192 -14.99 1.19 2.37
C LEU A 192 -15.02 -0.02 3.32
N SER A 193 -14.18 -1.04 3.09
CA SER A 193 -14.02 -2.19 4.00
C SER A 193 -12.99 -1.95 5.08
N HIS A 194 -12.16 -0.90 4.96
CA HIS A 194 -11.43 -0.39 6.11
C HIS A 194 -12.41 -0.16 7.24
N LYS A 195 -12.12 -0.75 8.40
CA LYS A 195 -12.97 -0.59 9.59
C LYS A 195 -13.12 0.88 9.95
N ASP A 196 -12.15 1.71 9.53
CA ASP A 196 -12.15 3.14 9.74
C ASP A 196 -11.39 3.95 8.68
N MET A 197 -11.73 5.25 8.59
CA MET A 197 -10.89 6.25 7.91
C MET A 197 -9.45 6.30 8.47
N ALA A 198 -9.23 5.76 9.67
CA ALA A 198 -7.94 5.59 10.32
C ALA A 198 -7.08 4.46 9.72
N ASP A 199 -7.69 3.42 9.17
CA ASP A 199 -7.00 2.27 8.53
C ASP A 199 -6.56 2.55 7.09
N SER A 200 -6.56 3.83 6.77
CA SER A 200 -6.48 4.25 5.40
C SER A 200 -4.99 4.44 5.03
N SER A 201 -4.57 3.85 3.90
CA SER A 201 -3.20 3.94 3.32
C SER A 201 -2.49 5.32 3.34
N ALA A 202 -3.23 6.43 3.34
CA ALA A 202 -2.74 7.80 3.48
C ALA A 202 -2.42 8.22 4.91
N LEU A 203 -3.23 7.84 5.91
CA LEU A 203 -2.93 8.13 7.30
C LEU A 203 -1.67 7.38 7.74
N SER A 204 -1.54 6.10 7.36
CA SER A 204 -0.33 5.31 7.60
C SER A 204 0.93 5.97 7.02
N GLN A 205 0.84 6.51 5.81
CA GLN A 205 1.92 7.24 5.17
C GLN A 205 2.22 8.57 5.86
N MET A 206 1.19 9.32 6.27
CA MET A 206 1.37 10.56 7.02
C MET A 206 2.08 10.31 8.34
N LEU A 207 1.68 9.28 9.10
CA LEU A 207 2.31 8.94 10.38
C LEU A 207 3.78 8.57 10.20
N SER A 208 4.09 7.75 9.20
CA SER A 208 5.49 7.42 8.88
C SER A 208 6.31 8.65 8.48
N LEU A 209 5.72 9.57 7.70
CA LEU A 209 6.37 10.83 7.35
C LEU A 209 6.59 11.72 8.58
N LEU A 210 5.60 11.83 9.47
CA LEU A 210 5.70 12.56 10.73
C LEU A 210 6.80 11.98 11.62
N ASP A 211 6.91 10.65 11.72
CA ASP A 211 7.98 9.98 12.47
C ASP A 211 9.37 10.30 11.90
N ALA A 212 9.51 10.39 10.57
CA ALA A 212 10.76 10.77 9.93
C ALA A 212 11.10 12.25 10.18
N LEU A 213 10.12 13.15 10.10
CA LEU A 213 10.28 14.57 10.36
C LEU A 213 10.59 14.87 11.84
N GLU A 214 9.94 14.18 12.76
CA GLU A 214 10.20 14.28 14.20
C GLU A 214 11.63 13.84 14.53
N LYS A 215 12.12 12.76 13.90
CA LYS A 215 13.53 12.34 14.04
C LYS A 215 14.52 13.39 13.51
N ALA A 216 14.17 14.09 12.44
CA ALA A 216 15.04 15.09 11.83
C ALA A 216 15.03 16.43 12.58
N ALA A 217 13.91 16.83 13.18
CA ALA A 217 13.79 18.07 13.94
C ALA A 217 12.93 17.92 15.22
N PRO A 218 13.43 17.22 16.26
CA PRO A 218 12.64 16.92 17.46
C PRO A 218 12.09 18.15 18.19
N SER A 219 12.80 19.28 18.16
CA SER A 219 12.40 20.53 18.81
C SER A 219 11.06 21.08 18.30
N HIS A 220 10.73 20.82 17.03
CA HIS A 220 9.49 21.28 16.42
C HIS A 220 8.29 20.40 16.78
N PHE A 221 8.49 19.23 17.40
CA PHE A 221 7.45 18.27 17.74
C PHE A 221 7.18 18.19 19.25
N LEU A 222 7.80 19.07 20.04
CA LEU A 222 7.57 19.13 21.49
C LEU A 222 6.10 19.47 21.82
N PRO A 223 5.57 19.02 22.97
CA PRO A 223 4.23 19.39 23.42
C PRO A 223 4.02 20.92 23.45
N GLY A 224 2.88 21.39 22.95
CA GLY A 224 2.55 22.82 22.84
C GLY A 224 3.11 23.54 21.60
N THR A 225 3.82 22.82 20.72
CA THR A 225 4.16 23.32 19.37
C THR A 225 3.06 22.94 18.37
N PRO A 226 2.85 23.71 17.28
CA PRO A 226 1.85 23.39 16.27
C PRO A 226 2.00 21.98 15.68
N MET A 227 3.23 21.55 15.42
CA MET A 227 3.52 20.23 14.87
C MET A 227 3.41 19.13 15.94
N GLY A 228 3.77 19.40 17.19
CA GLY A 228 3.57 18.46 18.30
C GLY A 228 2.10 18.15 18.56
N GLU A 229 1.26 19.18 18.64
CA GLU A 229 -0.20 19.04 18.80
C GLU A 229 -0.84 18.32 17.61
N TYR A 230 -0.47 18.71 16.39
CA TYR A 230 -0.95 18.06 15.18
C TYR A 230 -0.58 16.57 15.13
N THR A 231 0.67 16.24 15.44
CA THR A 231 1.17 14.85 15.42
C THR A 231 0.49 14.00 16.48
N ALA A 232 0.30 14.53 17.69
CA ALA A 232 -0.42 13.85 18.77
C ALA A 232 -1.86 13.53 18.35
N LYS A 233 -2.57 14.51 17.79
CA LYS A 233 -3.94 14.33 17.29
C LYS A 233 -4.03 13.25 16.20
N ARG A 234 -3.14 13.29 15.20
CA ARG A 234 -3.13 12.27 14.12
C ARG A 234 -2.81 10.86 14.65
N ARG A 235 -1.94 10.75 15.65
CA ARG A 235 -1.64 9.46 16.32
C ARG A 235 -2.82 8.95 17.15
N GLU A 236 -3.57 9.84 17.78
CA GLU A 236 -4.80 9.50 18.52
C GLU A 236 -5.89 9.01 17.56
N GLU A 237 -6.13 9.72 16.46
CA GLU A 237 -7.07 9.31 15.40
C GLU A 237 -6.73 7.92 14.83
N TYR A 238 -5.44 7.57 14.75
CA TYR A 238 -5.03 6.23 14.32
C TYR A 238 -5.23 5.14 15.39
N LYS A 239 -5.05 5.47 16.67
CA LYS A 239 -5.19 4.52 17.79
C LYS A 239 -6.65 4.28 18.18
N THR A 240 -7.52 5.21 17.86
CA THR A 240 -8.93 5.14 18.22
C THR A 240 -9.66 4.53 17.01
N PRO A 241 -10.03 3.23 17.04
CA PRO A 241 -11.07 2.78 16.13
C PRO A 241 -12.30 3.66 16.40
N ASN A 242 -12.98 4.19 15.38
CA ASN A 242 -14.28 4.80 15.61
C ASN A 242 -15.15 3.73 16.24
N SER A 243 -15.38 3.85 17.53
CA SER A 243 -16.62 3.35 18.10
C SER A 243 -17.71 4.16 17.40
N THR A 244 -18.44 3.50 16.51
CA THR A 244 -19.72 3.96 15.94
C THR A 244 -19.65 5.27 15.15
N SER A 245 -19.55 5.15 13.83
CA SER A 245 -20.23 6.11 12.94
C SER A 245 -21.74 5.95 13.17
N ALA A 246 -22.30 6.75 14.06
CA ALA A 246 -23.75 6.83 14.34
C ALA A 246 -24.60 7.22 13.11
N LEU A 247 -24.00 7.34 11.91
CA LEU A 247 -24.69 7.55 10.64
C LEU A 247 -25.46 6.33 10.10
N PHE A 248 -25.33 5.16 10.73
CA PHE A 248 -26.08 3.94 10.35
C PHE A 248 -26.92 3.33 11.48
N ASP A 249 -27.00 3.98 12.65
CA ASP A 249 -27.83 3.50 13.77
C ASP A 249 -29.30 3.94 13.67
N GLU A 250 -29.71 4.58 12.57
CA GLU A 250 -31.12 4.85 12.27
C GLU A 250 -31.43 4.40 10.84
N ILE A 251 -31.84 3.14 10.69
CA ILE A 251 -32.98 2.66 9.88
C ILE A 251 -33.31 1.25 10.43
N GLU A 252 -34.34 1.18 11.29
CA GLU A 252 -35.17 -0.03 11.48
C GLU A 252 -36.18 -0.15 10.33
#